data_AF-A0A8S7TML3-F1
#
_entry.id   AF-A0A8S7TML3-F1
#
_cell.length_a   1.000
_cell.length_b   1.000
_cell.length_c   1.000
_cell.angle_alpha   90.00
_cell.angle_beta   90.00
_cell.angle_gamma   90.00
#
_symmetry.space_group_name_H-M   'P 1'
#
loop_
_entity.id
_entity.type
_entity.pdbx_description
1 polymer ?
#
loop_
_entity_poly.entity_id
_entity_poly.type
_entity_poly.pdbx_seq_one_letter_code
_entity_poly.pdbx_strand_id
1 'polypeptide(L)'
;QYSVILLVEGFPPSHAGTITVYEDSRPGTLNDFLGAMTEDDARPEALRRFELMVEEVARNASAVAQNTAAAKKSASDASTSAREAATHATDAAGSARAASTSAGQAASSAQSASSSAGTASTKASEASKSAAAAESSKSAAATSAAATKTSETNAAASQQSAATSASAATTKASEAATSARDAAASKEAAKSSETNASSSASSAASSATAAGNSAKAAKTSETNARSSETAAGQSASAAAGSKTAAASSASAASTSAGQASASATAAGKSAESAASSASTATTKAGEATEQASAAARSASAAKTSETNAKASETSAESSKTAAASSASSAASSASSASASKDEATRQASAAKGSATTASTKATEAAGSATAAAQSKSTAESAATRAETAA
;
A
#
# COMPACT_ATOMS: atom_id res chain seq x y z
N GLN A 1 -142.67 22.77 178.77
CA GLN A 1 -144.03 22.34 178.35
C GLN A 1 -144.24 20.93 178.87
N TYR A 2 -145.39 20.67 179.48
CA TYR A 2 -145.74 19.40 180.10
C TYR A 2 -147.15 18.99 179.66
N SER A 3 -147.32 17.75 179.22
CA SER A 3 -148.62 17.18 178.82
C SER A 3 -149.23 16.45 180.02
N VAL A 4 -150.52 16.67 180.28
CA VAL A 4 -151.21 16.20 181.49
C VAL A 4 -152.37 15.27 181.12
N ILE A 5 -152.43 14.12 181.79
CA ILE A 5 -153.33 13.00 181.47
C ILE A 5 -153.97 12.50 182.78
N LEU A 6 -155.30 12.30 182.80
CA LEU A 6 -156.06 11.83 183.97
C LEU A 6 -156.41 10.34 183.85
N LEU A 7 -156.20 9.57 184.94
CA LEU A 7 -156.47 8.13 185.01
C LEU A 7 -157.41 7.82 186.19
N VAL A 8 -158.54 7.17 185.92
CA VAL A 8 -159.52 6.71 186.94
C VAL A 8 -159.86 5.24 186.65
N GLU A 9 -159.68 4.35 187.63
CA GLU A 9 -159.92 2.90 187.47
C GLU A 9 -161.36 2.62 187.01
N GLY A 10 -161.49 2.01 185.83
CA GLY A 10 -162.77 1.70 185.17
C GLY A 10 -163.01 2.44 183.84
N PHE A 11 -162.25 3.50 183.53
CA PHE A 11 -162.29 4.22 182.24
C PHE A 11 -160.89 4.40 181.63
N PRO A 12 -160.74 4.38 180.29
CA PRO A 12 -159.44 4.61 179.66
C PRO A 12 -158.92 6.04 179.92
N PRO A 13 -157.59 6.22 180.08
CA PRO A 13 -156.97 7.50 180.39
C PRO A 13 -157.28 8.59 179.34
N SER A 14 -157.60 9.80 179.79
CA SER A 14 -157.99 10.94 178.93
C SER A 14 -157.01 12.11 179.07
N HIS A 15 -156.55 12.63 177.93
CA HIS A 15 -155.60 13.74 177.87
C HIS A 15 -156.31 15.06 178.24
N ALA A 16 -155.91 15.65 179.37
CA ALA A 16 -156.55 16.83 179.93
C ALA A 16 -156.05 18.14 179.27
N GLY A 17 -154.81 18.16 178.78
CA GLY A 17 -154.23 19.32 178.09
C GLY A 17 -152.72 19.44 178.31
N THR A 18 -152.11 20.45 177.69
CA THR A 18 -150.68 20.74 177.82
C THR A 18 -150.52 22.05 178.56
N ILE A 19 -149.76 22.04 179.64
CA ILE A 19 -149.43 23.24 180.42
C ILE A 19 -147.97 23.64 180.17
N THR A 20 -147.68 24.94 180.25
CA THR A 20 -146.30 25.44 180.23
C THR A 20 -146.02 26.08 181.58
N VAL A 21 -145.25 25.38 182.43
CA VAL A 21 -144.84 25.89 183.74
C VAL A 21 -143.46 26.53 183.59
N TYR A 22 -143.33 27.78 184.02
CA TYR A 22 -142.08 28.54 184.06
C TYR A 22 -141.57 28.59 185.51
N GLU A 23 -140.28 28.86 185.71
CA GLU A 23 -139.62 28.74 187.03
C GLU A 23 -140.19 29.70 188.11
N ASP A 24 -140.85 30.77 187.70
CA ASP A 24 -141.49 31.79 188.52
C ASP A 24 -143.02 31.59 188.69
N SER A 25 -143.56 30.46 188.22
CA SER A 25 -145.00 30.20 188.25
C SER A 25 -145.51 29.97 189.69
N ARG A 26 -146.53 30.74 190.10
CA ARG A 26 -147.12 30.68 191.45
C ARG A 26 -147.83 29.33 191.69
N PRO A 27 -147.81 28.77 192.92
CA PRO A 27 -148.56 27.55 193.25
C PRO A 27 -150.06 27.74 193.00
N GLY A 28 -150.68 26.82 192.27
CA GLY A 28 -152.10 26.88 191.88
C GLY A 28 -152.63 25.51 191.47
N THR A 29 -153.91 25.43 191.10
CA THR A 29 -154.51 24.17 190.66
C THR A 29 -154.26 23.95 189.18
N LEU A 30 -154.19 22.70 188.72
CA LEU A 30 -153.98 22.37 187.32
C LEU A 30 -154.96 23.07 186.36
N ASN A 31 -156.19 23.33 186.83
CA ASN A 31 -157.23 23.99 186.06
C ASN A 31 -156.89 25.47 185.74
N ASP A 32 -156.08 26.13 186.59
CA ASP A 32 -155.66 27.53 186.39
C ASP A 32 -154.71 27.69 185.19
N PHE A 33 -153.91 26.65 184.88
CA PHE A 33 -152.93 26.69 183.79
C PHE A 33 -153.51 26.35 182.42
N LEU A 34 -154.74 25.81 182.36
CA LEU A 34 -155.40 25.45 181.10
C LEU A 34 -156.17 26.63 180.46
N GLY A 35 -156.35 27.75 181.17
CA GLY A 35 -157.23 28.86 180.76
C GLY A 35 -156.57 30.20 180.38
N ALA A 36 -155.24 30.29 180.30
CA ALA A 36 -154.55 31.56 179.98
C ALA A 36 -154.40 31.80 178.46
N MET A 37 -154.93 32.92 177.94
CA MET A 37 -154.82 33.36 176.53
C MET A 37 -153.40 33.80 176.13
N THR A 38 -153.02 33.63 174.85
CA THR A 38 -151.68 33.93 174.26
C THR A 38 -151.68 35.13 173.29
N GLU A 39 -150.54 35.79 173.10
CA GLU A 39 -150.33 37.05 172.35
C GLU A 39 -150.77 37.08 170.86
N ASP A 40 -151.12 35.94 170.25
CA ASP A 40 -151.48 35.86 168.82
C ASP A 40 -152.88 36.40 168.48
N ASP A 41 -153.79 36.59 169.45
CA ASP A 41 -155.22 36.86 169.18
C ASP A 41 -155.58 38.34 168.88
N ALA A 42 -154.62 39.27 168.66
CA ALA A 42 -154.88 40.72 168.67
C ALA A 42 -154.65 41.54 167.36
N ARG A 43 -154.42 40.98 166.16
CA ARG A 43 -154.14 41.78 164.92
C ARG A 43 -155.15 41.60 163.74
N PRO A 44 -155.63 42.68 163.07
CA PRO A 44 -156.59 42.59 161.94
C PRO A 44 -155.99 42.19 160.56
N GLU A 45 -156.78 41.49 159.73
CA GLU A 45 -156.37 40.77 158.50
C GLU A 45 -155.97 41.64 157.26
N ALA A 46 -156.35 42.92 157.20
CA ALA A 46 -156.17 43.74 156.00
C ALA A 46 -154.70 44.08 155.68
N LEU A 47 -153.83 44.19 156.70
CA LEU A 47 -152.41 44.51 156.51
C LEU A 47 -151.63 43.35 155.85
N ARG A 48 -151.99 42.11 156.19
CA ARG A 48 -151.29 40.89 155.72
C ARG A 48 -151.38 40.69 154.20
N ARG A 49 -152.48 41.13 153.57
CA ARG A 49 -152.66 41.04 152.10
C ARG A 49 -151.82 42.06 151.34
N PHE A 50 -151.57 43.23 151.90
CA PHE A 50 -150.72 44.25 151.26
C PHE A 50 -149.24 43.85 151.30
N GLU A 51 -148.77 43.30 152.42
CA GLU A 51 -147.39 42.83 152.55
C GLU A 51 -147.06 41.69 151.58
N LEU A 52 -147.96 40.70 151.42
CA LEU A 52 -147.78 39.61 150.45
C LEU A 52 -147.65 40.11 149.01
N MET A 53 -148.45 41.10 148.62
CA MET A 53 -148.39 41.69 147.28
C MET A 53 -147.08 42.47 147.05
N VAL A 54 -146.59 43.20 148.05
CA VAL A 54 -145.30 43.90 147.98
C VAL A 54 -144.14 42.90 147.90
N GLU A 55 -144.21 41.82 148.67
CA GLU A 55 -143.19 40.77 148.67
C GLU A 55 -143.17 39.95 147.37
N GLU A 56 -144.33 39.77 146.73
CA GLU A 56 -144.44 39.15 145.41
C GLU A 56 -143.94 40.08 144.30
N VAL A 57 -144.23 41.40 144.37
CA VAL A 57 -143.63 42.39 143.47
C VAL A 57 -142.11 42.45 143.66
N ALA A 58 -141.61 42.36 144.89
CA ALA A 58 -140.17 42.32 145.17
C ALA A 58 -139.50 41.05 144.64
N ARG A 59 -140.12 39.87 144.81
CA ARG A 59 -139.65 38.62 144.21
C ARG A 59 -139.67 38.67 142.69
N ASN A 60 -140.74 39.20 142.09
CA ASN A 60 -140.85 39.32 140.64
C ASN A 60 -139.82 40.32 140.09
N ALA A 61 -139.60 41.44 140.77
CA ALA A 61 -138.54 42.39 140.43
C ALA A 61 -137.14 41.76 140.53
N SER A 62 -136.88 40.92 141.55
CA SER A 62 -135.63 40.17 141.67
C SER A 62 -135.45 39.14 140.54
N ALA A 63 -136.51 38.40 140.20
CA ALA A 63 -136.48 37.45 139.09
C ALA A 63 -136.26 38.14 137.73
N VAL A 64 -136.91 39.29 137.52
CA VAL A 64 -136.69 40.14 136.33
C VAL A 64 -135.26 40.68 136.31
N ALA A 65 -134.70 41.10 137.44
CA ALA A 65 -133.32 41.56 137.53
C ALA A 65 -132.33 40.43 137.21
N GLN A 66 -132.53 39.24 137.77
CA GLN A 66 -131.71 38.06 137.47
C GLN A 66 -131.83 37.64 136.00
N ASN A 67 -133.05 37.61 135.45
CA ASN A 67 -133.27 37.27 134.04
C ASN A 67 -132.65 38.33 133.12
N THR A 68 -132.73 39.61 133.49
CA THR A 68 -132.05 40.70 132.78
C THR A 68 -130.52 40.54 132.83
N ALA A 69 -129.97 40.14 133.98
CA ALA A 69 -128.54 39.86 134.12
C ALA A 69 -128.11 38.64 133.29
N ALA A 70 -128.90 37.56 133.30
CA ALA A 70 -128.67 36.37 132.49
C ALA A 70 -128.74 36.70 130.99
N ALA A 71 -129.74 37.47 130.56
CA ALA A 71 -129.87 37.95 129.18
C ALA A 71 -128.68 38.83 128.76
N LYS A 72 -128.21 39.73 129.65
CA LYS A 72 -126.99 40.50 129.41
C LYS A 72 -125.76 39.61 129.27
N LYS A 73 -125.62 38.58 130.10
CA LYS A 73 -124.53 37.61 130.00
C LYS A 73 -124.61 36.78 128.71
N SER A 74 -125.80 36.30 128.34
CA SER A 74 -126.00 35.60 127.07
C SER A 74 -125.70 36.50 125.87
N ALA A 75 -126.05 37.79 125.94
CA ALA A 75 -125.68 38.76 124.91
C ALA A 75 -124.15 38.98 124.84
N SER A 76 -123.44 39.01 125.98
CA SER A 76 -121.97 39.10 125.98
C SER A 76 -121.30 37.83 125.48
N ASP A 77 -121.82 36.65 125.84
CA ASP A 77 -121.31 35.37 125.38
C ASP A 77 -121.54 35.22 123.86
N ALA A 78 -122.72 35.58 123.36
CA ALA A 78 -123.02 35.61 121.93
C ALA A 78 -122.12 36.61 121.18
N SER A 79 -121.84 37.78 121.76
CA SER A 79 -120.89 38.74 121.19
C SER A 79 -119.47 38.16 121.15
N THR A 80 -119.07 37.40 122.16
CA THR A 80 -117.76 36.73 122.22
C THR A 80 -117.67 35.65 121.15
N SER A 81 -118.67 34.76 121.06
CA SER A 81 -118.71 33.73 120.02
C SER A 81 -118.78 34.31 118.60
N ALA A 82 -119.48 35.43 118.40
CA ALA A 82 -119.48 36.13 117.11
C ALA A 82 -118.09 36.68 116.75
N ARG A 83 -117.33 37.20 117.74
CA ARG A 83 -115.94 37.63 117.54
C ARG A 83 -115.02 36.44 117.24
N GLU A 84 -115.15 35.34 117.97
CA GLU A 84 -114.38 34.11 117.73
C GLU A 84 -114.64 33.53 116.34
N ALA A 85 -115.92 33.47 115.92
CA ALA A 85 -116.29 33.06 114.56
C ALA A 85 -115.71 33.99 113.49
N ALA A 86 -115.69 35.30 113.73
CA ALA A 86 -115.07 36.27 112.83
C ALA A 86 -113.54 36.07 112.74
N THR A 87 -112.88 35.77 113.86
CA THR A 87 -111.45 35.42 113.90
C THR A 87 -111.18 34.14 113.11
N HIS A 88 -111.93 33.06 113.36
CA HIS A 88 -111.76 31.80 112.63
C HIS A 88 -112.03 31.93 111.13
N ALA A 89 -113.03 32.73 110.72
CA ALA A 89 -113.26 33.04 109.32
C ALA A 89 -112.06 33.77 108.69
N THR A 90 -111.43 34.67 109.44
CA THR A 90 -110.21 35.38 109.02
C THR A 90 -109.03 34.42 108.89
N ASP A 91 -108.83 33.52 109.85
CA ASP A 91 -107.77 32.50 109.84
C ASP A 91 -107.95 31.50 108.70
N ALA A 92 -109.18 31.07 108.43
CA ALA A 92 -109.51 30.20 107.31
C ALA A 92 -109.25 30.91 105.96
N ALA A 93 -109.64 32.19 105.84
CA ALA A 93 -109.32 32.99 104.67
C ALA A 93 -107.79 33.18 104.51
N GLY A 94 -107.06 33.39 105.60
CA GLY A 94 -105.61 33.47 105.63
C GLY A 94 -104.95 32.16 105.17
N SER A 95 -105.43 31.02 105.67
CA SER A 95 -104.97 29.68 105.30
C SER A 95 -105.26 29.36 103.83
N ALA A 96 -106.44 29.73 103.32
CA ALA A 96 -106.80 29.56 101.91
C ALA A 96 -105.92 30.41 100.99
N ARG A 97 -105.58 31.65 101.39
CA ARG A 97 -104.61 32.49 100.69
C ARG A 97 -103.22 31.87 100.70
N ALA A 98 -102.76 31.39 101.85
CA ALA A 98 -101.46 30.70 101.97
C ALA A 98 -101.39 29.46 101.08
N ALA A 99 -102.43 28.62 101.08
CA ALA A 99 -102.53 27.45 100.20
C ALA A 99 -102.51 27.84 98.71
N SER A 100 -103.21 28.92 98.34
CA SER A 100 -103.19 29.46 96.97
C SER A 100 -101.79 29.96 96.58
N THR A 101 -101.09 30.64 97.49
CA THR A 101 -99.70 31.06 97.30
C THR A 101 -98.77 29.87 97.12
N SER A 102 -98.89 28.83 97.97
CA SER A 102 -98.09 27.61 97.85
C SER A 102 -98.38 26.85 96.54
N ALA A 103 -99.64 26.77 96.11
CA ALA A 103 -100.01 26.18 94.82
C ALA A 103 -99.39 26.97 93.65
N GLY A 104 -99.39 28.31 93.72
CA GLY A 104 -98.71 29.16 92.75
C GLY A 104 -97.19 28.91 92.71
N GLN A 105 -96.54 28.83 93.87
CA GLN A 105 -95.11 28.52 93.96
C GLN A 105 -94.76 27.12 93.41
N ALA A 106 -95.61 26.12 93.67
CA ALA A 106 -95.46 24.78 93.12
C ALA A 106 -95.59 24.77 91.59
N ALA A 107 -96.56 25.50 91.04
CA ALA A 107 -96.72 25.66 89.59
C ALA A 107 -95.50 26.34 88.94
N SER A 108 -95.01 27.45 89.53
CA SER A 108 -93.79 28.12 89.04
C SER A 108 -92.56 27.23 89.13
N SER A 109 -92.45 26.39 90.18
CA SER A 109 -91.36 25.43 90.33
C SER A 109 -91.43 24.32 89.27
N ALA A 110 -92.63 23.78 88.99
CA ALA A 110 -92.83 22.79 87.93
C ALA A 110 -92.52 23.36 86.53
N GLN A 111 -92.89 24.63 86.27
CA GLN A 111 -92.53 25.32 85.04
C GLN A 111 -91.01 25.49 84.92
N SER A 112 -90.35 25.92 85.99
CA SER A 112 -88.89 26.06 86.03
C SER A 112 -88.19 24.71 85.78
N ALA A 113 -88.64 23.64 86.42
CA ALA A 113 -88.13 22.29 86.20
C ALA A 113 -88.30 21.82 84.74
N SER A 114 -89.45 22.12 84.12
CA SER A 114 -89.71 21.82 82.71
C SER A 114 -88.77 22.59 81.77
N SER A 115 -88.54 23.88 82.04
CA SER A 115 -87.57 24.71 81.30
C SER A 115 -86.14 24.20 81.46
N SER A 116 -85.74 23.80 82.67
CA SER A 116 -84.44 23.19 82.93
C SER A 116 -84.27 21.85 82.20
N ALA A 117 -85.30 20.99 82.19
CA ALA A 117 -85.27 19.73 81.45
C ALA A 117 -85.14 19.96 79.93
N GLY A 118 -85.86 20.95 79.38
CA GLY A 118 -85.71 21.37 77.99
C GLY A 118 -84.29 21.83 77.67
N THR A 119 -83.71 22.66 78.55
CA THR A 119 -82.32 23.14 78.41
C THR A 119 -81.32 21.98 78.44
N ALA A 120 -81.50 21.02 79.36
CA ALA A 120 -80.64 19.84 79.45
C ALA A 120 -80.72 18.97 78.18
N SER A 121 -81.91 18.79 77.62
CA SER A 121 -82.11 18.07 76.35
C SER A 121 -81.42 18.76 75.16
N THR A 122 -81.52 20.09 75.08
CA THR A 122 -80.78 20.88 74.08
C THR A 122 -79.27 20.73 74.26
N LYS A 123 -78.76 20.82 75.49
CA LYS A 123 -77.33 20.65 75.77
C LYS A 123 -76.82 19.25 75.47
N ALA A 124 -77.60 18.21 75.72
CA ALA A 124 -77.26 16.84 75.33
C ALA A 124 -77.18 16.68 73.79
N SER A 125 -78.09 17.32 73.05
CA SER A 125 -78.09 17.32 71.59
C SER A 125 -76.91 18.10 71.01
N GLU A 126 -76.60 19.26 71.58
CA GLU A 126 -75.41 20.05 71.22
C GLU A 126 -74.13 19.27 71.47
N ALA A 127 -73.99 18.63 72.63
CA ALA A 127 -72.84 17.78 72.96
C ALA A 127 -72.67 16.63 71.97
N SER A 128 -73.76 15.97 71.57
CA SER A 128 -73.74 14.89 70.56
C SER A 128 -73.27 15.39 69.19
N LYS A 129 -73.73 16.58 68.76
CA LYS A 129 -73.27 17.21 67.51
C LYS A 129 -71.79 17.58 67.59
N SER A 130 -71.32 18.13 68.71
CA SER A 130 -69.91 18.44 68.92
C SER A 130 -69.03 17.19 68.92
N ALA A 131 -69.48 16.09 69.52
CA ALA A 131 -68.77 14.82 69.48
C ALA A 131 -68.65 14.26 68.05
N ALA A 132 -69.74 14.30 67.27
CA ALA A 132 -69.72 13.90 65.87
C ALA A 132 -68.80 14.80 65.02
N ALA A 133 -68.81 16.11 65.26
CA ALA A 133 -67.91 17.05 64.60
C ALA A 133 -66.43 16.74 64.94
N ALA A 134 -66.11 16.43 66.20
CA ALA A 134 -64.77 16.07 66.62
C ALA A 134 -64.26 14.78 65.92
N GLU A 135 -65.10 13.75 65.81
CA GLU A 135 -64.72 12.50 65.13
C GLU A 135 -64.53 12.72 63.60
N SER A 136 -65.35 13.58 63.00
CA SER A 136 -65.18 14.00 61.61
C SER A 136 -63.87 14.75 61.40
N SER A 137 -63.54 15.71 62.28
CA SER A 137 -62.26 16.44 62.24
C SER A 137 -61.06 15.51 62.41
N LYS A 138 -61.15 14.52 63.30
CA LYS A 138 -60.11 13.49 63.46
C LYS A 138 -59.92 12.66 62.20
N SER A 139 -61.00 12.27 61.54
CA SER A 139 -60.96 11.53 60.27
C SER A 139 -60.37 12.37 59.13
N ALA A 140 -60.73 13.65 59.07
CA ALA A 140 -60.15 14.59 58.12
C ALA A 140 -58.64 14.79 58.37
N ALA A 141 -58.22 14.93 59.62
CA ALA A 141 -56.80 15.04 59.99
C ALA A 141 -56.01 13.77 59.61
N ALA A 142 -56.57 12.58 59.84
CA ALA A 142 -55.95 11.32 59.43
C ALA A 142 -55.81 11.21 57.90
N THR A 143 -56.83 11.64 57.16
CA THR A 143 -56.80 11.69 55.68
C THR A 143 -55.73 12.65 55.18
N SER A 144 -55.65 13.86 55.76
CA SER A 144 -54.60 14.83 55.42
C SER A 144 -53.20 14.29 55.73
N ALA A 145 -53.00 13.63 56.87
CA ALA A 145 -51.71 13.01 57.22
C ALA A 145 -51.30 11.92 56.21
N ALA A 146 -52.25 11.08 55.77
CA ALA A 146 -52.00 10.08 54.73
C ALA A 146 -51.68 10.72 53.37
N ALA A 147 -52.35 11.82 53.02
CA ALA A 147 -52.08 12.59 51.81
C ALA A 147 -50.66 13.21 51.84
N THR A 148 -50.24 13.78 52.98
CA THR A 148 -48.87 14.29 53.16
C THR A 148 -47.84 13.19 52.99
N LYS A 149 -48.03 12.01 53.60
CA LYS A 149 -47.11 10.87 53.44
C LYS A 149 -47.02 10.37 51.98
N THR A 150 -48.13 10.41 51.26
CA THR A 150 -48.16 10.12 49.82
C THR A 150 -47.38 11.17 49.04
N SER A 151 -47.54 12.46 49.38
CA SER A 151 -46.80 13.56 48.77
C SER A 151 -45.29 13.45 49.02
N GLU A 152 -44.86 13.10 50.23
CA GLU A 152 -43.45 12.82 50.56
C GLU A 152 -42.88 11.68 49.71
N THR A 153 -43.66 10.61 49.53
CA THR A 153 -43.27 9.47 48.68
C THR A 153 -43.11 9.89 47.22
N ASN A 154 -44.06 10.68 46.70
CA ASN A 154 -44.01 11.21 45.33
C ASN A 154 -42.83 12.17 45.12
N ALA A 155 -42.52 12.99 46.12
CA ALA A 155 -41.36 13.88 46.09
C ALA A 155 -40.05 13.09 46.05
N ALA A 156 -39.92 12.03 46.86
CA ALA A 156 -38.75 11.14 46.84
C ALA A 156 -38.61 10.41 45.48
N ALA A 157 -39.71 9.90 44.92
CA ALA A 157 -39.71 9.27 43.60
C ALA A 157 -39.31 10.26 42.48
N SER A 158 -39.75 11.51 42.58
CA SER A 158 -39.39 12.58 41.64
C SER A 158 -37.89 12.91 41.74
N GLN A 159 -37.33 12.97 42.95
CA GLN A 159 -35.89 13.17 43.16
C GLN A 159 -35.06 12.02 42.56
N GLN A 160 -35.49 10.77 42.77
CA GLN A 160 -34.80 9.61 42.19
C GLN A 160 -34.86 9.62 40.65
N SER A 161 -36.00 10.02 40.08
CA SER A 161 -36.18 10.15 38.63
C SER A 161 -35.29 11.26 38.06
N ALA A 162 -35.17 12.39 38.77
CA ALA A 162 -34.28 13.47 38.40
C ALA A 162 -32.80 13.05 38.47
N ALA A 163 -32.39 12.34 39.52
CA ALA A 163 -31.03 11.81 39.66
C ALA A 163 -30.67 10.78 38.56
N THR A 164 -31.63 9.93 38.20
CA THR A 164 -31.48 8.97 37.09
C THR A 164 -31.33 9.69 35.75
N SER A 165 -32.16 10.71 35.52
CA SER A 165 -32.10 11.54 34.30
C SER A 165 -30.77 12.31 34.20
N ALA A 166 -30.28 12.86 35.31
CA ALA A 166 -28.98 13.52 35.38
C ALA A 166 -27.84 12.54 35.05
N SER A 167 -27.86 11.33 35.61
CA SER A 167 -26.87 10.28 35.32
C SER A 167 -26.87 9.89 33.84
N ALA A 168 -28.06 9.70 33.26
CA ALA A 168 -28.20 9.40 31.83
C ALA A 168 -27.66 10.54 30.95
N ALA A 169 -27.89 11.80 31.33
CA ALA A 169 -27.35 12.96 30.62
C ALA A 169 -25.80 12.99 30.68
N THR A 170 -25.19 12.69 31.84
CA THR A 170 -23.73 12.59 31.98
C THR A 170 -23.14 11.46 31.13
N THR A 171 -23.79 10.30 31.07
CA THR A 171 -23.40 9.20 30.18
C THR A 171 -23.45 9.62 28.71
N LYS A 172 -24.56 10.23 28.28
CA LYS A 172 -24.73 10.70 26.90
C LYS A 172 -23.72 11.77 26.51
N ALA A 173 -23.36 12.67 27.43
CA ALA A 173 -22.30 13.64 27.20
C ALA A 173 -20.93 12.97 27.01
N SER A 174 -20.63 11.90 27.76
CA SER A 174 -19.39 11.14 27.64
C SER A 174 -19.31 10.34 26.33
N GLU A 175 -20.43 9.73 25.93
CA GLU A 175 -20.56 9.07 24.62
C GLU A 175 -20.33 10.06 23.47
N ALA A 176 -20.97 11.24 23.52
CA ALA A 176 -20.79 12.29 22.53
C ALA A 176 -19.33 12.78 22.45
N ALA A 177 -18.67 12.95 23.59
CA ALA A 177 -17.25 13.32 23.64
C ALA A 177 -16.35 12.24 23.03
N THR A 178 -16.69 10.96 23.20
CA THR A 178 -15.97 9.83 22.58
C THR A 178 -16.16 9.83 21.07
N SER A 179 -17.40 9.96 20.59
CA SER A 179 -17.69 10.06 19.14
C SER A 179 -16.98 11.25 18.49
N ALA A 180 -16.86 12.39 19.18
CA ALA A 180 -16.10 13.54 18.68
C ALA A 180 -14.60 13.24 18.52
N ARG A 181 -14.00 12.47 19.45
CA ARG A 181 -12.60 12.02 19.35
C ARG A 181 -12.40 11.04 18.20
N ASP A 182 -13.33 10.10 18.02
CA ASP A 182 -13.27 9.12 16.92
C ASP A 182 -13.41 9.79 15.54
N ALA A 183 -14.26 10.81 15.45
CA ALA A 183 -14.40 11.62 14.25
C ALA A 183 -13.12 12.41 13.93
N ALA A 184 -12.46 12.98 14.94
CA ALA A 184 -11.15 13.62 14.77
C ALA A 184 -10.09 12.61 14.31
N ALA A 185 -9.96 11.46 14.98
CA ALA A 185 -9.03 10.41 14.57
C ALA A 185 -9.26 9.95 13.12
N SER A 186 -10.52 9.84 12.70
CA SER A 186 -10.87 9.49 11.31
C SER A 186 -10.45 10.56 10.30
N LYS A 187 -10.58 11.84 10.64
CA LYS A 187 -10.11 12.96 9.81
C LYS A 187 -8.59 12.92 9.62
N GLU A 188 -7.85 12.59 10.67
CA GLU A 188 -6.39 12.50 10.67
C GLU A 188 -5.93 11.29 9.83
N ALA A 189 -6.64 10.17 9.93
CA ALA A 189 -6.41 8.98 9.10
C ALA A 189 -6.69 9.26 7.61
N ALA A 190 -7.74 10.00 7.30
CA ALA A 190 -8.06 10.41 5.94
C ALA A 190 -6.95 11.31 5.35
N LYS A 191 -6.45 12.28 6.11
CA LYS A 191 -5.34 13.15 5.68
C LYS A 191 -4.03 12.39 5.47
N SER A 192 -3.77 11.37 6.29
CA SER A 192 -2.64 10.46 6.10
C SER A 192 -2.78 9.65 4.82
N SER A 193 -4.00 9.18 4.53
CA SER A 193 -4.30 8.44 3.30
C SER A 193 -4.15 9.31 2.04
N GLU A 194 -4.57 10.58 2.10
CA GLU A 194 -4.34 11.57 1.03
C GLU A 194 -2.84 11.74 0.75
N THR A 195 -2.02 11.88 1.79
CA THR A 195 -0.56 12.00 1.68
C THR A 195 0.08 10.76 1.05
N ASN A 196 -0.38 9.58 1.45
CA ASN A 196 0.09 8.30 0.89
C ASN A 196 -0.30 8.17 -0.59
N ALA A 197 -1.50 8.60 -0.97
CA ALA A 197 -1.94 8.61 -2.35
C ALA A 197 -1.09 9.57 -3.21
N SER A 198 -0.80 10.78 -2.73
CA SER A 198 0.10 11.73 -3.41
C SER A 198 1.52 11.18 -3.58
N SER A 199 2.04 10.52 -2.55
CA SER A 199 3.36 9.86 -2.57
C SER A 199 3.38 8.74 -3.60
N SER A 200 2.35 7.90 -3.61
CA SER A 200 2.19 6.81 -4.58
C SER A 200 2.09 7.33 -6.02
N ALA A 201 1.37 8.42 -6.24
CA ALA A 201 1.28 9.06 -7.56
C ALA A 201 2.65 9.58 -8.04
N SER A 202 3.45 10.15 -7.13
CA SER A 202 4.81 10.60 -7.43
C SER A 202 5.73 9.43 -7.78
N SER A 203 5.69 8.34 -7.00
CA SER A 203 6.42 7.10 -7.31
C SER A 203 6.03 6.50 -8.66
N ALA A 204 4.74 6.52 -9.00
CA ALA A 204 4.25 6.07 -10.30
C ALA A 204 4.77 6.95 -11.45
N ALA A 205 4.79 8.28 -11.28
CA ALA A 205 5.35 9.21 -12.27
C ALA A 205 6.86 9.01 -12.47
N SER A 206 7.63 8.79 -11.40
CA SER A 206 9.05 8.44 -11.48
C SER A 206 9.27 7.12 -12.21
N SER A 207 8.43 6.12 -11.92
CA SER A 207 8.50 4.80 -12.58
C SER A 207 8.18 4.91 -14.08
N ALA A 208 7.18 5.71 -14.46
CA ALA A 208 6.87 5.98 -15.86
C ALA A 208 8.05 6.66 -16.59
N THR A 209 8.72 7.60 -15.92
CA THR A 209 9.94 8.25 -16.47
C THR A 209 11.07 7.23 -16.68
N ALA A 210 11.31 6.35 -15.70
CA ALA A 210 12.32 5.29 -15.80
C ALA A 210 12.03 4.30 -16.93
N ALA A 211 10.75 3.93 -17.12
CA ALA A 211 10.30 3.10 -18.22
C ALA A 211 10.52 3.78 -19.58
N GLY A 212 10.20 5.08 -19.69
CA GLY A 212 10.44 5.88 -20.90
C GLY A 212 11.93 5.97 -21.27
N ASN A 213 12.80 6.18 -20.27
CA ASN A 213 14.25 6.18 -20.48
C ASN A 213 14.77 4.80 -20.92
N SER A 214 14.26 3.72 -20.33
CA SER A 214 14.61 2.35 -20.70
C SER A 214 14.19 2.03 -22.15
N ALA A 215 12.99 2.47 -22.56
CA ALA A 215 12.52 2.31 -23.94
C ALA A 215 13.41 3.07 -24.93
N LYS A 216 13.86 4.29 -24.58
CA LYS A 216 14.78 5.07 -25.40
C LYS A 216 16.14 4.36 -25.52
N ALA A 217 16.68 3.85 -24.41
CA ALA A 217 17.92 3.08 -24.41
C ALA A 217 17.82 1.80 -25.27
N ALA A 218 16.70 1.07 -25.18
CA ALA A 218 16.45 -0.09 -26.02
C ALA A 218 16.45 0.26 -27.51
N LYS A 219 15.82 1.38 -27.91
CA LYS A 219 15.80 1.84 -29.31
C LYS A 219 17.17 2.29 -29.82
N THR A 220 17.98 2.91 -28.96
CA THR A 220 19.39 3.17 -29.25
C THR A 220 20.16 1.87 -29.45
N SER A 221 19.94 0.87 -28.60
CA SER A 221 20.59 -0.43 -28.71
C SER A 221 20.20 -1.16 -30.00
N GLU A 222 18.93 -1.10 -30.41
CA GLU A 222 18.45 -1.62 -31.70
C GLU A 222 19.17 -0.95 -32.89
N THR A 223 19.35 0.37 -32.82
CA THR A 223 20.08 1.12 -33.86
C THR A 223 21.54 0.68 -33.93
N ASN A 224 22.21 0.58 -32.78
CA ASN A 224 23.60 0.12 -32.70
C ASN A 224 23.77 -1.31 -33.22
N ALA A 225 22.80 -2.19 -32.98
CA ALA A 225 22.79 -3.54 -33.53
C ALA A 225 22.71 -3.54 -35.07
N ARG A 226 21.81 -2.75 -35.67
CA ARG A 226 21.73 -2.59 -37.13
C ARG A 226 23.01 -2.00 -37.74
N SER A 227 23.61 -1.01 -37.07
CA SER A 227 24.89 -0.45 -37.51
C SER A 227 26.00 -1.51 -37.48
N SER A 228 26.03 -2.34 -36.44
CA SER A 228 27.00 -3.44 -36.31
C SER A 228 26.80 -4.51 -37.38
N GLU A 229 25.55 -4.87 -37.67
CA GLU A 229 25.19 -5.78 -38.77
C GLU A 229 25.70 -5.25 -40.13
N THR A 230 25.49 -3.96 -40.38
CA THR A 230 25.97 -3.29 -41.60
C THR A 230 27.50 -3.32 -41.70
N ALA A 231 28.20 -3.07 -40.59
CA ALA A 231 29.66 -3.13 -40.53
C ALA A 231 30.20 -4.55 -40.76
N ALA A 232 29.51 -5.57 -40.23
CA ALA A 232 29.83 -6.96 -40.47
C ALA A 232 29.65 -7.33 -41.96
N GLY A 233 28.55 -6.88 -42.59
CA GLY A 233 28.31 -7.07 -44.03
C GLY A 233 29.37 -6.42 -44.93
N GLN A 234 29.80 -5.20 -44.59
CA GLN A 234 30.92 -4.53 -45.29
C GLN A 234 32.23 -5.30 -45.11
N SER A 235 32.52 -5.78 -43.89
CA SER A 235 33.72 -6.56 -43.61
C SER A 235 33.73 -7.88 -44.38
N ALA A 236 32.59 -8.57 -44.47
CA ALA A 236 32.44 -9.78 -45.29
C ALA A 236 32.69 -9.49 -46.78
N SER A 237 32.16 -8.38 -47.29
CA SER A 237 32.39 -7.94 -48.68
C SER A 237 33.85 -7.62 -48.96
N ALA A 238 34.53 -6.95 -48.03
CA ALA A 238 35.96 -6.66 -48.11
C ALA A 238 36.81 -7.94 -48.09
N ALA A 239 36.44 -8.92 -47.26
CA ALA A 239 37.08 -10.24 -47.23
C ALA A 239 36.90 -11.00 -48.56
N ALA A 240 35.70 -10.96 -49.15
CA ALA A 240 35.43 -11.55 -50.46
C ALA A 240 36.25 -10.86 -51.56
N GLY A 241 36.33 -9.52 -51.55
CA GLY A 241 37.20 -8.76 -52.46
C GLY A 241 38.67 -9.13 -52.32
N SER A 242 39.15 -9.29 -51.08
CA SER A 242 40.52 -9.73 -50.80
C SER A 242 40.79 -11.15 -51.31
N LYS A 243 39.83 -12.08 -51.18
CA LYS A 243 39.91 -13.43 -51.76
C LYS A 243 40.06 -13.38 -53.28
N THR A 244 39.26 -12.55 -53.95
CA THR A 244 39.36 -12.35 -55.41
C THR A 244 40.72 -11.76 -55.80
N ALA A 245 41.20 -10.74 -55.07
CA ALA A 245 42.51 -10.14 -55.32
C ALA A 245 43.64 -11.17 -55.18
N ALA A 246 43.61 -12.00 -54.13
CA ALA A 246 44.58 -13.07 -53.94
C ALA A 246 44.55 -14.10 -55.09
N ALA A 247 43.37 -14.49 -55.57
CA ALA A 247 43.22 -15.38 -56.71
C ALA A 247 43.79 -14.78 -58.02
N SER A 248 43.54 -13.48 -58.25
CA SER A 248 44.14 -12.74 -59.36
C SER A 248 45.66 -12.69 -59.26
N SER A 249 46.21 -12.41 -58.08
CA SER A 249 47.66 -12.45 -57.84
C SER A 249 48.27 -13.83 -58.07
N ALA A 250 47.61 -14.90 -57.64
CA ALA A 250 48.05 -16.27 -57.90
C ALA A 250 48.05 -16.61 -59.41
N SER A 251 47.05 -16.13 -60.14
CA SER A 251 46.96 -16.29 -61.60
C SER A 251 48.06 -15.52 -62.32
N ALA A 252 48.34 -14.28 -61.89
CA ALA A 252 49.45 -13.48 -62.39
C ALA A 252 50.80 -14.17 -62.13
N ALA A 253 51.02 -14.69 -60.91
CA ALA A 253 52.23 -15.44 -60.57
C ALA A 253 52.40 -16.69 -61.43
N SER A 254 51.31 -17.44 -61.68
CA SER A 254 51.33 -18.61 -62.58
C SER A 254 51.68 -18.21 -64.02
N THR A 255 51.16 -17.09 -64.50
CA THR A 255 51.50 -16.54 -65.82
C THR A 255 52.97 -16.16 -65.90
N SER A 256 53.50 -15.45 -64.89
CA SER A 256 54.93 -15.11 -64.80
C SER A 256 55.82 -16.35 -64.73
N ALA A 257 55.42 -17.39 -64.00
CA ALA A 257 56.14 -18.67 -63.98
C ALA A 257 56.16 -19.34 -65.37
N GLY A 258 55.04 -19.29 -66.10
CA GLY A 258 54.97 -19.73 -67.49
C GLY A 258 55.89 -18.94 -68.42
N GLN A 259 55.91 -17.61 -68.30
CA GLN A 259 56.82 -16.73 -69.05
C GLN A 259 58.29 -17.00 -68.74
N ALA A 260 58.63 -17.24 -67.48
CA ALA A 260 59.99 -17.62 -67.06
C ALA A 260 60.40 -18.97 -67.67
N SER A 261 59.50 -19.96 -67.68
CA SER A 261 59.72 -21.27 -68.30
C SER A 261 59.92 -21.17 -69.82
N ALA A 262 59.12 -20.34 -70.49
CA ALA A 262 59.28 -20.04 -71.91
C ALA A 262 60.62 -19.35 -72.21
N SER A 263 61.02 -18.39 -71.37
CA SER A 263 62.31 -17.70 -71.48
C SER A 263 63.49 -18.65 -71.28
N ALA A 264 63.41 -19.57 -70.31
CA ALA A 264 64.42 -20.61 -70.10
C ALA A 264 64.53 -21.54 -71.31
N THR A 265 63.39 -21.93 -71.91
CA THR A 265 63.35 -22.73 -73.14
C THR A 265 64.00 -21.98 -74.31
N ALA A 266 63.69 -20.68 -74.47
CA ALA A 266 64.29 -19.84 -75.49
C ALA A 266 65.81 -19.72 -75.31
N ALA A 267 66.28 -19.49 -74.07
CA ALA A 267 67.69 -19.47 -73.74
C ALA A 267 68.38 -20.82 -74.07
N GLY A 268 67.72 -21.95 -73.80
CA GLY A 268 68.18 -23.27 -74.20
C GLY A 268 68.36 -23.41 -75.72
N LYS A 269 67.35 -23.00 -76.51
CA LYS A 269 67.44 -22.98 -77.98
C LYS A 269 68.55 -22.05 -78.51
N SER A 270 68.75 -20.89 -77.86
CA SER A 270 69.85 -19.99 -78.18
C SER A 270 71.21 -20.63 -77.87
N ALA A 271 71.33 -21.36 -76.77
CA ALA A 271 72.54 -22.11 -76.44
C ALA A 271 72.82 -23.23 -77.46
N GLU A 272 71.80 -23.98 -77.91
CA GLU A 272 71.93 -24.96 -78.99
C GLU A 272 72.38 -24.31 -80.32
N SER A 273 71.81 -23.14 -80.65
CA SER A 273 72.19 -22.38 -81.84
C SER A 273 73.65 -21.88 -81.76
N ALA A 274 74.08 -21.43 -80.58
CA ALA A 274 75.46 -21.03 -80.32
C ALA A 274 76.41 -22.23 -80.43
N ALA A 275 76.05 -23.40 -79.87
CA ALA A 275 76.82 -24.63 -80.00
C ALA A 275 76.93 -25.09 -81.46
N SER A 276 75.84 -25.01 -82.23
CA SER A 276 75.83 -25.32 -83.67
C SER A 276 76.72 -24.36 -84.47
N SER A 277 76.69 -23.07 -84.13
CA SER A 277 77.55 -22.05 -84.73
C SER A 277 79.02 -22.29 -84.39
N ALA A 278 79.33 -22.66 -83.15
CA ALA A 278 80.67 -23.04 -82.73
C ALA A 278 81.18 -24.27 -83.50
N SER A 279 80.36 -25.31 -83.64
CA SER A 279 80.69 -26.49 -84.46
C SER A 279 80.95 -26.11 -85.92
N THR A 280 80.14 -25.21 -86.48
CA THR A 280 80.34 -24.70 -87.85
C THR A 280 81.67 -23.95 -87.98
N ALA A 281 81.99 -23.10 -87.00
CA ALA A 281 83.27 -22.40 -86.95
C ALA A 281 84.46 -23.37 -86.83
N THR A 282 84.33 -24.43 -86.04
CA THR A 282 85.33 -25.51 -85.96
C THR A 282 85.51 -26.21 -87.32
N THR A 283 84.42 -26.54 -88.01
CA THR A 283 84.47 -27.12 -89.37
C THR A 283 85.17 -26.17 -90.35
N LYS A 284 84.81 -24.88 -90.35
CA LYS A 284 85.44 -23.87 -91.22
C LYS A 284 86.92 -23.66 -90.91
N ALA A 285 87.33 -23.73 -89.64
CA ALA A 285 88.73 -23.72 -89.26
C ALA A 285 89.48 -24.95 -89.80
N GLY A 286 88.84 -26.13 -89.77
CA GLY A 286 89.35 -27.35 -90.40
C GLY A 286 89.56 -27.19 -91.90
N GLU A 287 88.52 -26.74 -92.62
CA GLU A 287 88.59 -26.46 -94.07
C GLU A 287 89.70 -25.44 -94.41
N ALA A 288 89.85 -24.38 -93.62
CA ALA A 288 90.90 -23.38 -93.81
C ALA A 288 92.30 -23.98 -93.63
N THR A 289 92.46 -24.92 -92.70
CA THR A 289 93.72 -25.65 -92.46
C THR A 289 94.05 -26.58 -93.64
N GLU A 290 93.04 -27.23 -94.22
CA GLU A 290 93.20 -28.02 -95.44
C GLU A 290 93.60 -27.15 -96.64
N GLN A 291 92.97 -25.98 -96.81
CA GLN A 291 93.32 -25.02 -97.85
C GLN A 291 94.74 -24.47 -97.70
N ALA A 292 95.18 -24.17 -96.48
CA ALA A 292 96.57 -23.79 -96.20
C ALA A 292 97.55 -24.91 -96.58
N SER A 293 97.20 -26.16 -96.30
CA SER A 293 98.00 -27.34 -96.68
C SER A 293 98.05 -27.52 -98.21
N ALA A 294 96.93 -27.27 -98.91
CA ALA A 294 96.88 -27.29 -100.37
C ALA A 294 97.72 -26.15 -101.00
N ALA A 295 97.66 -24.95 -100.44
CA ALA A 295 98.48 -23.82 -100.88
C ALA A 295 99.99 -24.10 -100.69
N ALA A 296 100.39 -24.71 -99.57
CA ALA A 296 101.77 -25.12 -99.33
C ALA A 296 102.25 -26.19 -100.34
N ARG A 297 101.38 -27.14 -100.71
CA ARG A 297 101.65 -28.11 -101.78
C ARG A 297 101.82 -27.44 -103.15
N SER A 298 100.97 -26.47 -103.49
CA SER A 298 101.10 -25.68 -104.72
C SER A 298 102.38 -24.85 -104.75
N ALA A 299 102.79 -24.25 -103.63
CA ALA A 299 104.06 -23.53 -103.53
C ALA A 299 105.27 -24.46 -103.73
N SER A 300 105.20 -25.69 -103.20
CA SER A 300 106.23 -26.72 -103.39
C SER A 300 106.30 -27.13 -104.87
N ALA A 301 105.16 -27.33 -105.53
CA ALA A 301 105.10 -27.63 -106.96
C ALA A 301 105.67 -26.49 -107.83
N ALA A 302 105.39 -25.24 -107.49
CA ALA A 302 105.95 -24.08 -108.16
C ALA A 302 107.50 -24.02 -108.05
N LYS A 303 108.05 -24.34 -106.87
CA LYS A 303 109.50 -24.38 -106.63
C LYS A 303 110.20 -25.51 -107.40
N THR A 304 109.54 -26.66 -107.55
CA THR A 304 109.99 -27.73 -108.45
C THR A 304 109.98 -27.27 -109.91
N SER A 305 108.96 -26.52 -110.33
CA SER A 305 108.83 -26.00 -111.69
C SER A 305 109.91 -24.94 -112.01
N GLU A 306 110.29 -24.10 -111.05
CA GLU A 306 111.41 -23.15 -111.16
C GLU A 306 112.75 -23.87 -111.37
N THR A 307 112.96 -24.98 -110.65
CA THR A 307 114.17 -25.82 -110.78
C THR A 307 114.25 -26.45 -112.18
N ASN A 308 113.13 -26.93 -112.73
CA ASN A 308 113.05 -27.51 -114.07
C ASN A 308 113.28 -26.48 -115.19
N ALA A 309 112.86 -25.22 -114.99
CA ALA A 309 113.14 -24.14 -115.94
C ALA A 309 114.64 -23.83 -116.01
N LYS A 310 115.34 -23.82 -114.87
CA LYS A 310 116.80 -23.59 -114.79
C LYS A 310 117.63 -24.70 -115.48
N ALA A 311 117.14 -25.94 -115.42
CA ALA A 311 117.76 -27.08 -116.11
C ALA A 311 117.63 -27.00 -117.65
N SER A 312 116.50 -26.47 -118.15
CA SER A 312 116.28 -26.24 -119.58
C SER A 312 117.18 -25.14 -120.15
N GLU A 313 117.45 -24.09 -119.38
CA GLU A 313 118.34 -22.98 -119.77
C GLU A 313 119.79 -23.46 -119.97
N THR A 314 120.27 -24.36 -119.10
CA THR A 314 121.62 -24.95 -119.17
C THR A 314 121.78 -25.88 -120.40
N SER A 315 120.71 -26.56 -120.80
CA SER A 315 120.69 -27.47 -121.96
C SER A 315 120.70 -26.71 -123.30
N ALA A 316 120.10 -25.51 -123.34
CA ALA A 316 120.12 -24.64 -124.50
C ALA A 316 121.52 -24.05 -124.77
N GLU A 317 122.25 -23.65 -123.72
CA GLU A 317 123.61 -23.10 -123.85
C GLU A 317 124.62 -24.16 -124.34
N SER A 318 124.50 -25.40 -123.85
CA SER A 318 125.35 -26.52 -124.29
C SER A 318 125.18 -26.86 -125.79
N SER A 319 123.96 -26.69 -126.32
CA SER A 319 123.65 -26.93 -127.74
C SER A 319 124.25 -25.86 -128.67
N LYS A 320 124.43 -24.63 -128.18
CA LYS A 320 125.06 -23.53 -128.92
C LYS A 320 126.56 -23.74 -129.10
N THR A 321 127.24 -24.28 -128.08
CA THR A 321 128.68 -24.58 -128.13
C THR A 321 129.01 -25.74 -129.07
N ALA A 322 128.12 -26.73 -129.20
CA ALA A 322 128.29 -27.85 -130.12
C ALA A 322 128.22 -27.43 -131.60
N ALA A 323 127.29 -26.53 -131.96
CA ALA A 323 127.12 -26.05 -133.34
C ALA A 323 128.32 -25.23 -133.85
N ALA A 324 128.98 -24.46 -132.98
CA ALA A 324 130.18 -23.69 -133.33
C ALA A 324 131.43 -24.57 -133.57
N SER A 325 131.49 -25.74 -132.91
CA SER A 325 132.59 -26.70 -133.03
C SER A 325 132.49 -27.56 -134.32
N SER A 326 131.27 -27.79 -134.81
CA SER A 326 131.04 -28.48 -136.08
C SER A 326 131.38 -27.63 -137.31
N ALA A 327 131.18 -26.31 -137.23
CA ALA A 327 131.50 -25.40 -138.35
C ALA A 327 133.02 -25.23 -138.57
N SER A 328 133.81 -25.22 -137.48
CA SER A 328 135.26 -25.08 -137.54
C SER A 328 135.95 -26.33 -138.11
N SER A 329 135.40 -27.52 -137.86
CA SER A 329 135.91 -28.79 -138.43
C SER A 329 135.65 -28.92 -139.95
N ALA A 330 134.55 -28.32 -140.44
CA ALA A 330 134.24 -28.29 -141.86
C ALA A 330 135.19 -27.37 -142.67
N ALA A 331 135.65 -26.27 -142.08
CA ALA A 331 136.59 -25.36 -142.72
C ALA A 331 138.00 -25.97 -142.89
N SER A 332 138.49 -26.73 -141.90
CA SER A 332 139.80 -27.39 -141.97
C SER A 332 139.86 -28.51 -143.02
N SER A 333 138.74 -29.19 -143.28
CA SER A 333 138.66 -30.28 -144.25
C SER A 333 138.72 -29.79 -145.71
N ALA A 334 138.29 -28.56 -145.98
CA ALA A 334 138.36 -27.96 -147.32
C ALA A 334 139.79 -27.54 -147.69
N SER A 335 140.58 -27.05 -146.72
CA SER A 335 141.96 -26.61 -146.96
C SER A 335 142.92 -27.76 -147.27
N SER A 336 142.67 -28.95 -146.72
CA SER A 336 143.45 -30.16 -147.05
C SER A 336 143.17 -30.68 -148.46
N ALA A 337 141.94 -30.51 -148.96
CA ALA A 337 141.57 -30.96 -150.31
C ALA A 337 142.21 -30.09 -151.41
N SER A 338 142.39 -28.79 -151.19
CA SER A 338 143.09 -27.91 -152.14
C SER A 338 144.59 -28.19 -152.21
N ALA A 339 145.24 -28.53 -151.08
CA ALA A 339 146.66 -28.86 -151.06
C ALA A 339 146.99 -30.16 -151.84
N SER A 340 146.08 -31.14 -151.83
CA SER A 340 146.26 -32.39 -152.61
C SER A 340 146.10 -32.19 -154.13
N LYS A 341 145.40 -31.14 -154.58
CA LYS A 341 145.28 -30.80 -156.01
C LYS A 341 146.57 -30.19 -156.56
N ASP A 342 147.25 -29.38 -155.75
CA ASP A 342 148.47 -28.69 -156.17
C ASP A 342 149.67 -29.65 -156.28
N GLU A 343 149.75 -30.69 -155.43
CA GLU A 343 150.80 -31.73 -155.53
C GLU A 343 150.60 -32.68 -156.72
N ALA A 344 149.35 -32.97 -157.10
CA ALA A 344 149.05 -33.74 -158.31
C ALA A 344 149.48 -33.00 -159.59
N THR A 345 149.38 -31.67 -159.59
CA THR A 345 149.80 -30.82 -160.72
C THR A 345 151.33 -30.80 -160.85
N ARG A 346 152.06 -30.86 -159.73
CA ARG A 346 153.53 -30.85 -159.69
C ARG A 346 154.15 -32.15 -160.23
N GLN A 347 153.54 -33.31 -159.94
CA GLN A 347 154.02 -34.62 -160.41
C GLN A 347 153.82 -34.83 -161.92
N ALA A 348 152.76 -34.25 -162.49
CA ALA A 348 152.52 -34.29 -163.93
C ALA A 348 153.59 -33.50 -164.73
N SER A 349 154.07 -32.38 -164.18
CA SER A 349 155.15 -31.59 -164.80
C SER A 349 156.51 -32.30 -164.76
N ALA A 350 156.78 -33.08 -163.71
CA ALA A 350 157.99 -33.90 -163.59
C ALA A 350 158.00 -35.11 -164.56
N ALA A 351 156.83 -35.71 -164.79
CA ALA A 351 156.69 -36.81 -165.75
C ALA A 351 156.90 -36.35 -167.20
N LYS A 352 156.46 -35.13 -167.57
CA LYS A 352 156.67 -34.62 -168.93
C LYS A 352 158.10 -34.19 -169.21
N GLY A 353 158.79 -33.63 -168.21
CA GLY A 353 160.24 -33.34 -168.30
C GLY A 353 161.07 -34.60 -168.57
N SER A 354 160.67 -35.73 -167.99
CA SER A 354 161.33 -37.03 -168.19
C SER A 354 161.12 -37.61 -169.60
N ALA A 355 159.99 -37.34 -170.25
CA ALA A 355 159.74 -37.75 -171.63
C ALA A 355 160.58 -36.95 -172.65
N THR A 356 160.82 -35.67 -172.37
CA THR A 356 161.73 -34.83 -173.16
C THR A 356 163.16 -35.36 -173.09
N THR A 357 163.62 -35.80 -171.92
CA THR A 357 164.95 -36.39 -171.74
C THR A 357 165.11 -37.75 -172.45
N ALA A 358 164.06 -38.58 -172.49
CA ALA A 358 164.08 -39.86 -173.19
C ALA A 358 164.14 -39.70 -174.73
N SER A 359 163.47 -38.68 -175.28
CA SER A 359 163.50 -38.40 -176.73
C SER A 359 164.87 -37.90 -177.19
N THR A 360 165.52 -37.03 -176.42
CA THR A 360 166.88 -36.55 -176.72
C THR A 360 167.91 -37.68 -176.70
N LYS A 361 167.75 -38.69 -175.84
CA LYS A 361 168.62 -39.88 -175.82
C LYS A 361 168.40 -40.83 -177.01
N ALA A 362 167.20 -40.86 -177.59
CA ALA A 362 166.95 -41.62 -178.82
C ALA A 362 167.61 -40.95 -180.04
N THR A 363 167.67 -39.61 -180.08
CA THR A 363 168.39 -38.85 -181.11
C THR A 363 169.91 -39.07 -181.03
N GLU A 364 170.48 -39.26 -179.83
CA GLU A 364 171.90 -39.58 -179.65
C GLU A 364 172.25 -41.05 -179.97
N ALA A 365 171.30 -41.98 -179.81
CA ALA A 365 171.50 -43.40 -180.13
C ALA A 365 171.50 -43.68 -181.64
N ALA A 366 170.74 -42.94 -182.46
CA ALA A 366 170.74 -43.12 -183.91
C ALA A 366 172.00 -42.53 -184.58
N GLY A 367 172.54 -41.43 -184.04
CA GLY A 367 173.85 -40.91 -184.43
C GLY A 367 175.00 -41.90 -184.16
N SER A 368 174.81 -42.85 -183.23
CA SER A 368 175.76 -43.94 -182.98
C SER A 368 175.57 -45.15 -183.93
N ALA A 369 174.41 -45.31 -184.58
CA ALA A 369 174.21 -46.32 -185.63
C ALA A 369 174.82 -45.89 -186.97
N THR A 370 174.90 -44.58 -187.23
CA THR A 370 175.73 -43.98 -188.29
C THR A 370 177.23 -44.33 -188.11
N ALA A 371 177.70 -44.63 -186.89
CA ALA A 371 179.09 -44.98 -186.58
C ALA A 371 179.39 -46.51 -186.61
N ALA A 372 178.38 -47.38 -186.49
CA ALA A 372 178.59 -48.84 -186.43
C ALA A 372 178.58 -49.57 -187.79
N ALA A 373 177.90 -49.07 -188.84
CA ALA A 373 177.91 -49.73 -190.15
C ALA A 373 179.00 -49.19 -191.12
N GLN A 374 179.48 -47.97 -190.89
CA GLN A 374 180.81 -47.55 -191.36
C GLN A 374 181.93 -48.47 -190.83
N SER A 375 181.69 -49.25 -189.75
CA SER A 375 182.64 -50.26 -189.22
C SER A 375 182.48 -51.68 -189.83
N LYS A 376 181.43 -51.99 -190.63
CA LYS A 376 181.31 -53.29 -191.35
C LYS A 376 181.75 -53.24 -192.82
N SER A 377 181.88 -52.05 -193.42
CA SER A 377 182.74 -51.88 -194.61
C SER A 377 184.17 -52.42 -194.41
N THR A 378 184.64 -52.55 -193.16
CA THR A 378 186.05 -52.81 -192.82
C THR A 378 186.33 -54.24 -192.38
N ALA A 379 185.32 -55.01 -191.95
CA ALA A 379 185.57 -56.29 -191.29
C ALA A 379 185.86 -57.45 -192.25
N GLU A 380 185.02 -57.79 -193.26
CA GLU A 380 185.16 -59.14 -193.86
C GLU A 380 185.35 -59.24 -195.38
N SER A 381 185.86 -58.16 -195.95
CA SER A 381 187.03 -58.29 -196.83
C SER A 381 188.11 -59.24 -196.24
N ALA A 382 188.23 -59.41 -194.91
CA ALA A 382 189.21 -60.27 -194.23
C ALA A 382 188.88 -61.78 -194.15
N ALA A 383 187.71 -62.25 -194.58
CA ALA A 383 187.41 -63.69 -194.74
C ALA A 383 187.33 -64.10 -196.23
N THR A 384 188.13 -63.50 -197.11
CA THR A 384 189.51 -63.87 -196.88
C THR A 384 189.73 -65.37 -197.01
N ARG A 385 189.81 -65.94 -198.21
CA ARG A 385 190.78 -67.04 -198.40
C ARG A 385 190.52 -68.38 -197.72
N ALA A 386 189.44 -68.63 -196.97
CA ALA A 386 189.37 -69.88 -196.20
C ALA A 386 189.38 -71.13 -197.10
N GLU A 387 188.36 -71.49 -197.86
CA GLU A 387 188.49 -72.72 -198.66
C GLU A 387 187.41 -72.75 -199.76
N THR A 388 187.67 -72.81 -201.07
CA THR A 388 188.72 -73.40 -201.91
C THR A 388 188.71 -74.92 -202.01
N ALA A 389 188.50 -75.72 -200.97
CA ALA A 389 188.83 -77.12 -201.11
C ALA A 389 188.11 -78.01 -200.10
N ALA A 390 186.97 -78.55 -200.52
CA ALA A 390 186.66 -79.97 -200.50
C ALA A 390 185.57 -80.25 -201.54
#